data_AF-A0A1V3U2K3-F1
#
_entry.id   AF-A0A1V3U2K3-F1
#
_cell.length_a   1.000
_cell.length_b   1.000
_cell.length_c   1.000
_cell.angle_alpha   90.00
_cell.angle_beta   90.00
_cell.angle_gamma   90.00
#
_symmetry.space_group_name_H-M   'P 1'
#
loop_
_entity.id
_entity.type
_entity.pdbx_description
1 polymer ?
#
loop_
_entity_poly.entity_id
_entity_poly.type
_entity_poly.pdbx_seq_one_letter_code
_entity_poly.pdbx_strand_id
1 'polypeptide(L)'
;MLKINAFNLNTKDLYGIDKNVELYNVFIDSEALFLISVLPDLKNNENWTFVNVNNIKDKILTRSQTKDFINKIKSNNTSDKKTMALSLLVNKNGKYYTSKNTLVEFFYISNFPSPFISSYGTINIDQPLVTIKQMETKYRMIKPDRGFPPSIKRTDISFPFMIYARNYLSKTYEIKGNKAYQFWTFDNWRTSDFMAFYRGIDRFIYMPNKGIVGGSFDFYFSFNSSSDLLKIIENNIINEKVMIAEELK
;
A
#
# COMPACT_ATOMS: atom_id res chain seq x y z
N MET A 1 -21.82 11.89 2.76
CA MET A 1 -21.56 10.50 2.32
C MET A 1 -20.07 10.40 2.01
N LEU A 2 -19.37 9.34 2.42
CA LEU A 2 -17.94 9.19 2.12
C LEU A 2 -17.77 8.96 0.61
N LYS A 3 -16.80 9.62 -0.01
CA LYS A 3 -16.46 9.36 -1.41
C LYS A 3 -15.59 8.12 -1.47
N ILE A 4 -16.01 7.13 -2.26
CA ILE A 4 -15.29 5.87 -2.44
C ILE A 4 -15.02 5.69 -3.93
N ASN A 5 -13.75 5.54 -4.29
CA ASN A 5 -13.35 5.14 -5.64
C ASN A 5 -12.71 3.75 -5.59
N ALA A 6 -13.16 2.85 -6.45
CA ALA A 6 -12.63 1.50 -6.52
C ALA A 6 -11.82 1.28 -7.80
N PHE A 7 -10.75 0.49 -7.72
CA PHE A 7 -9.90 0.13 -8.84
C PHE A 7 -9.41 -1.31 -8.74
N ASN A 8 -9.18 -1.95 -9.88
CA ASN A 8 -8.65 -3.30 -9.95
C ASN A 8 -7.23 -3.30 -10.50
N LEU A 9 -6.30 -3.92 -9.78
CA LEU A 9 -4.92 -4.10 -10.22
C LEU A 9 -4.66 -5.55 -10.59
N ASN A 10 -4.41 -5.83 -11.87
CA ASN A 10 -4.00 -7.17 -12.29
C ASN A 10 -2.52 -7.43 -11.94
N THR A 11 -2.24 -8.58 -11.34
CA THR A 11 -0.93 -8.92 -10.77
C THR A 11 0.01 -9.62 -11.75
N LYS A 12 -0.45 -9.92 -12.98
CA LYS A 12 0.27 -10.74 -13.96
C LYS A 12 1.56 -10.08 -14.42
N ASP A 13 1.49 -8.81 -14.80
CA ASP A 13 2.65 -8.10 -15.36
C ASP A 13 3.77 -7.90 -14.31
N LEU A 14 3.39 -7.73 -13.05
CA LEU A 14 4.33 -7.44 -11.97
C LEU A 14 4.87 -8.72 -11.32
N TYR A 15 4.03 -9.74 -11.13
CA TYR A 15 4.35 -10.93 -10.33
C TYR A 15 4.24 -12.26 -11.09
N GLY A 16 3.79 -12.25 -12.35
CA GLY A 16 3.55 -13.47 -13.12
C GLY A 16 2.33 -14.28 -12.67
N ILE A 17 1.51 -13.72 -11.78
CA ILE A 17 0.32 -14.37 -11.20
C ILE A 17 -0.91 -13.63 -11.70
N ASP A 18 -1.82 -14.31 -12.40
CA ASP A 18 -3.01 -13.69 -13.00
C ASP A 18 -4.17 -13.64 -12.00
N LYS A 19 -4.12 -12.65 -11.11
CA LYS A 19 -5.14 -12.36 -10.09
C LYS A 19 -5.30 -10.84 -9.94
N ASN A 20 -6.32 -10.41 -9.20
CA ASN A 20 -6.59 -9.00 -8.98
C ASN A 20 -6.45 -8.62 -7.50
N VAL A 21 -5.84 -7.47 -7.26
CA VAL A 21 -6.00 -6.71 -6.01
C VAL A 21 -7.10 -5.67 -6.24
N GLU A 22 -8.11 -5.64 -5.37
CA GLU A 22 -9.16 -4.62 -5.42
C GLU A 22 -8.82 -3.51 -4.42
N LEU A 23 -8.69 -2.28 -4.92
CA LEU A 23 -8.45 -1.09 -4.10
C LEU A 23 -9.75 -0.35 -3.87
N TYR A 24 -10.00 0.06 -2.62
CA TYR A 24 -11.09 0.94 -2.23
C TYR A 24 -10.50 2.19 -1.56
N ASN A 25 -10.53 3.30 -2.28
CA ASN A 25 -10.07 4.60 -1.83
C ASN A 25 -11.19 5.32 -1.10
N VAL A 26 -11.17 5.29 0.23
CA VAL A 26 -12.18 5.95 1.07
C VAL A 26 -11.67 7.32 1.50
N PHE A 27 -12.17 8.37 0.88
CA PHE A 27 -11.85 9.74 1.28
C PHE A 27 -12.60 10.10 2.56
N ILE A 28 -11.85 10.27 3.65
CA ILE A 28 -12.39 10.64 4.95
C ILE A 28 -12.75 12.13 4.97
N ASP A 29 -11.83 12.93 4.43
CA ASP A 29 -11.94 14.38 4.19
C ASP A 29 -10.99 14.74 3.02
N SER A 30 -10.75 16.04 2.78
CA SER A 30 -9.84 16.49 1.71
C SER A 30 -8.36 16.18 1.96
N GLU A 31 -7.99 15.87 3.21
CA GLU A 31 -6.61 15.70 3.69
C GLU A 31 -6.31 14.26 4.12
N ALA A 32 -7.28 13.35 4.04
CA ALA A 32 -7.16 11.99 4.57
C ALA A 32 -7.80 10.96 3.65
N LEU A 33 -7.00 9.98 3.28
CA LEU A 33 -7.37 8.81 2.49
C LEU A 33 -7.19 7.55 3.33
N PHE A 34 -8.24 6.75 3.42
CA PHE A 34 -8.18 5.42 4.01
C PHE A 34 -8.26 4.40 2.88
N LEU A 35 -7.19 3.62 2.71
CA LEU A 35 -7.08 2.62 1.66
C LEU A 35 -7.43 1.25 2.23
N ILE A 36 -8.40 0.59 1.60
CA ILE A 36 -8.70 -0.81 1.84
C ILE A 36 -8.30 -1.59 0.58
N SER A 37 -7.40 -2.55 0.74
CA SER A 37 -6.90 -3.40 -0.35
C SER A 37 -7.36 -4.82 -0.10
N VAL A 38 -8.19 -5.38 -0.97
CA VAL A 38 -8.54 -6.81 -0.97
C VAL A 38 -7.48 -7.55 -1.77
N LEU A 39 -6.60 -8.27 -1.07
CA LEU A 39 -5.51 -9.03 -1.68
C LEU A 39 -6.03 -10.39 -2.17
N PRO A 40 -5.48 -10.91 -3.28
CA PRO A 40 -6.00 -12.11 -3.89
C PRO A 40 -5.72 -13.35 -3.04
N ASP A 41 -6.66 -14.28 -2.94
CA ASP A 41 -6.34 -15.62 -2.42
C ASP A 41 -5.36 -16.30 -3.39
N LEU A 42 -4.12 -16.55 -2.95
CA LEU A 42 -3.09 -17.14 -3.81
C LEU A 42 -3.34 -18.63 -4.08
N LYS A 43 -4.15 -19.31 -3.25
CA LYS A 43 -4.46 -20.74 -3.39
C LYS A 43 -5.72 -20.97 -4.23
N ASN A 44 -6.74 -20.14 -4.04
CA ASN A 44 -8.04 -20.27 -4.70
C ASN A 44 -8.36 -19.05 -5.57
N ASN A 45 -9.30 -19.17 -6.51
CA ASN A 45 -9.70 -18.05 -7.37
C ASN A 45 -10.77 -17.12 -6.77
N GLU A 46 -11.13 -17.33 -5.50
CA GLU A 46 -12.19 -16.56 -4.85
C GLU A 46 -11.65 -15.69 -3.71
N ASN A 47 -11.78 -14.37 -3.83
CA ASN A 47 -11.37 -13.40 -2.80
C ASN A 47 -12.46 -13.15 -1.74
N TRP A 48 -13.67 -13.64 -1.99
CA TRP A 48 -14.88 -13.30 -1.25
C TRP A 48 -15.53 -14.56 -0.69
N THR A 49 -16.04 -14.48 0.53
CA THR A 49 -16.77 -15.56 1.19
C THR A 49 -18.17 -15.07 1.51
N PHE A 50 -19.19 -15.82 1.08
CA PHE A 50 -20.58 -15.53 1.42
C PHE A 50 -20.79 -15.62 2.94
N VAL A 51 -21.55 -14.69 3.51
CA VAL A 51 -21.88 -14.67 4.94
C VAL A 51 -23.34 -14.36 5.18
N ASN A 52 -23.91 -14.98 6.22
CA ASN A 52 -25.17 -14.54 6.79
C ASN A 52 -24.88 -13.46 7.83
N VAL A 53 -25.29 -12.21 7.56
CA VAL A 53 -25.03 -11.05 8.44
C VAL A 53 -25.59 -11.23 9.84
N ASN A 54 -26.70 -11.94 10.00
CA ASN A 54 -27.28 -12.18 11.31
C ASN A 54 -26.32 -12.98 12.22
N ASN A 55 -25.44 -13.80 11.65
CA ASN A 55 -24.49 -14.63 12.38
C ASN A 55 -23.19 -13.90 12.76
N ILE A 56 -22.96 -12.69 12.23
CA ILE A 56 -21.74 -11.91 12.47
C ILE A 56 -22.03 -10.50 12.95
N LYS A 57 -23.28 -10.19 13.32
CA LYS A 57 -23.74 -8.84 13.63
C LYS A 57 -22.94 -8.18 14.76
N ASP A 58 -22.54 -8.98 15.74
CA ASP A 58 -21.69 -8.61 16.88
C ASP A 58 -20.24 -8.31 16.49
N LYS A 59 -19.77 -8.81 15.34
CA LYS A 59 -18.43 -8.61 14.80
C LYS A 59 -18.33 -7.47 13.79
N ILE A 60 -19.46 -6.92 13.35
CA ILE A 60 -19.49 -5.79 12.42
C ILE A 60 -19.22 -4.50 13.21
N LEU A 61 -18.17 -3.79 12.82
CA LEU A 61 -17.86 -2.48 13.40
C LEU A 61 -19.02 -1.51 13.13
N THR A 62 -19.53 -0.91 14.21
CA THR A 62 -20.46 0.22 14.12
C THR A 62 -19.77 1.44 13.51
N ARG A 63 -20.57 2.41 13.07
CA ARG A 63 -20.03 3.68 12.54
C ARG A 63 -19.10 4.39 13.53
N SER A 64 -19.41 4.36 14.83
CA SER A 64 -18.55 4.97 15.86
C SER A 64 -17.23 4.21 15.96
N GLN A 65 -17.27 2.88 16.08
CA GLN A 65 -16.06 2.06 16.18
C GLN A 65 -15.16 2.22 14.95
N THR A 66 -15.74 2.29 13.74
CA THR A 66 -14.99 2.55 12.50
C THR A 66 -14.33 3.93 12.53
N LYS A 67 -15.05 4.97 12.98
CA LYS A 67 -14.50 6.32 13.12
C LYS A 67 -13.36 6.36 14.14
N ASP A 68 -13.54 5.72 15.29
CA ASP A 68 -12.53 5.67 16.35
C ASP A 68 -11.28 4.91 15.90
N PHE A 69 -11.45 3.80 15.17
CA PHE A 69 -10.36 3.07 14.54
C PHE A 69 -9.56 3.94 13.56
N ILE A 70 -10.25 4.62 12.64
CA ILE A 70 -9.60 5.51 11.66
C ILE A 70 -8.87 6.65 12.37
N ASN A 71 -9.51 7.30 13.36
CA ASN A 71 -8.92 8.39 14.12
C ASN A 71 -7.67 7.95 14.89
N LYS A 72 -7.69 6.74 15.48
CA LYS A 72 -6.53 6.18 16.17
C LYS A 72 -5.34 6.00 15.23
N ILE A 73 -5.57 5.45 14.02
CA ILE A 73 -4.50 5.31 13.02
C ILE A 73 -4.03 6.69 12.54
N LYS A 74 -4.95 7.62 12.24
CA LYS A 74 -4.62 9.01 11.86
C LYS A 74 -3.67 9.62 12.90
N SER A 75 -4.08 9.67 14.18
CA SER A 75 -3.32 10.33 15.25
C SER A 75 -1.89 9.83 15.47
N ASN A 76 -1.56 8.61 15.04
CA ASN A 76 -0.26 8.00 15.24
C ASN A 76 0.12 7.12 14.04
N ASN A 77 0.10 7.70 12.84
CA ASN A 77 0.33 6.95 11.61
C ASN A 77 1.82 6.59 11.44
N THR A 78 2.12 5.30 11.58
CA THR A 78 3.43 4.70 11.35
C THR A 78 3.24 3.40 10.56
N SER A 79 4.29 2.88 9.93
CA SER A 79 4.17 1.68 9.09
C SER A 79 3.69 0.43 9.84
N ASP A 80 3.90 0.33 11.16
CA ASP A 80 3.33 -0.75 12.00
C ASP A 80 1.82 -0.62 12.30
N LYS A 81 1.16 0.49 11.95
CA LYS A 81 -0.30 0.66 12.17
C LYS A 81 -1.16 0.06 11.07
N LYS A 82 -0.56 -0.39 9.98
CA LYS A 82 -1.26 -1.19 8.97
C LYS A 82 -1.78 -2.46 9.61
N THR A 83 -2.89 -2.99 9.13
CA THR A 83 -3.42 -4.24 9.66
C THR A 83 -4.09 -5.07 8.59
N MET A 84 -3.99 -6.39 8.77
CA MET A 84 -4.77 -7.38 8.02
C MET A 84 -5.81 -8.10 8.87
N ALA A 85 -6.11 -7.58 10.07
CA ALA A 85 -7.03 -8.21 11.03
C ALA A 85 -8.53 -7.94 10.74
N LEU A 86 -8.83 -7.13 9.73
CA LEU A 86 -10.20 -6.76 9.37
C LEU A 86 -10.57 -7.35 8.01
N SER A 87 -11.82 -7.76 7.85
CA SER A 87 -12.42 -8.09 6.56
C SER A 87 -13.35 -6.97 6.10
N LEU A 88 -13.41 -6.73 4.79
CA LEU A 88 -14.39 -5.84 4.18
C LEU A 88 -15.70 -6.59 3.99
N LEU A 89 -16.78 -6.09 4.57
CA LEU A 89 -18.14 -6.59 4.36
C LEU A 89 -18.82 -5.78 3.23
N VAL A 90 -19.27 -6.46 2.19
CA VAL A 90 -19.97 -5.85 1.05
C VAL A 90 -21.33 -6.49 0.83
N ASN A 91 -22.30 -5.69 0.40
CA ASN A 91 -23.59 -6.17 -0.10
C ASN A 91 -23.55 -6.19 -1.63
N LYS A 92 -23.73 -7.37 -2.23
CA LYS A 92 -23.84 -7.60 -3.66
C LYS A 92 -25.20 -8.24 -3.93
N ASN A 93 -26.14 -7.49 -4.51
CA ASN A 93 -27.48 -7.96 -4.88
C ASN A 93 -28.26 -8.61 -3.71
N GLY A 94 -28.23 -7.98 -2.53
CA GLY A 94 -28.95 -8.46 -1.34
C GLY A 94 -28.23 -9.59 -0.58
N LYS A 95 -27.11 -10.10 -1.10
CA LYS A 95 -26.24 -11.07 -0.43
C LYS A 95 -25.01 -10.39 0.11
N TYR A 96 -24.54 -10.87 1.25
CA TYR A 96 -23.38 -10.30 1.93
C TYR A 96 -22.15 -11.18 1.78
N TYR A 97 -21.00 -10.54 1.61
CA TYR A 97 -19.72 -11.20 1.44
C TYR A 97 -18.64 -10.51 2.27
N THR A 98 -17.75 -11.30 2.85
CA THR A 98 -16.53 -10.81 3.49
C THR A 98 -15.32 -11.13 2.63
N SER A 99 -14.37 -10.20 2.54
CA SER A 99 -13.08 -10.47 1.91
C SER A 99 -12.22 -11.40 2.77
N LYS A 100 -11.42 -12.25 2.12
CA LYS A 100 -10.52 -13.20 2.79
C LYS A 100 -9.24 -12.54 3.30
N ASN A 101 -8.56 -11.78 2.45
CA ASN A 101 -7.32 -11.08 2.78
C ASN A 101 -7.54 -9.60 2.54
N THR A 102 -7.51 -8.79 3.61
CA THR A 102 -7.70 -7.35 3.49
C THR A 102 -6.61 -6.64 4.22
N LEU A 103 -5.94 -5.72 3.54
CA LEU A 103 -4.99 -4.80 4.12
C LEU A 103 -5.66 -3.44 4.24
N VAL A 104 -5.42 -2.79 5.38
CA VAL A 104 -5.92 -1.45 5.67
C VAL A 104 -4.75 -0.51 5.93
N GLU A 105 -4.76 0.63 5.25
CA GLU A 105 -3.72 1.66 5.33
C GLU A 105 -4.33 3.06 5.42
N PHE A 106 -3.62 3.99 6.05
CA PHE A 106 -4.02 5.39 6.16
C PHE A 106 -2.97 6.29 5.51
N PHE A 107 -3.45 7.26 4.73
CA PHE A 107 -2.63 8.26 4.07
C PHE A 107 -3.13 9.66 4.35
N TYR A 108 -2.20 10.55 4.70
CA TYR A 108 -2.40 11.99 4.63
C TYR A 108 -2.28 12.45 3.19
N ILE A 109 -3.10 13.43 2.79
CA ILE A 109 -2.96 14.17 1.55
C ILE A 109 -2.57 15.59 1.93
N SER A 110 -1.30 15.93 1.74
CA SER A 110 -0.80 17.24 2.13
C SER A 110 0.42 17.63 1.30
N ASN A 111 0.38 18.82 0.73
CA ASN A 111 1.35 19.29 -0.24
C ASN A 111 2.28 20.35 0.35
N PHE A 112 2.98 19.99 1.43
CA PHE A 112 3.96 20.91 2.01
C PHE A 112 5.21 20.98 1.14
N PRO A 113 5.58 22.15 0.60
CA PRO A 113 6.80 22.26 -0.20
C PRO A 113 8.05 22.16 0.67
N SER A 114 9.21 21.97 0.03
CA SER A 114 10.51 22.13 0.68
C SER A 114 10.60 23.48 1.43
N PRO A 115 11.22 23.55 2.63
CA PRO A 115 12.03 22.53 3.30
C PRO A 115 11.25 21.59 4.23
N PHE A 116 9.91 21.62 4.20
CA PHE A 116 9.11 20.70 5.02
C PHE A 116 9.36 19.25 4.61
N ILE A 117 9.52 18.41 5.63
CA ILE A 117 9.72 16.98 5.47
C ILE A 117 8.43 16.30 5.87
N SER A 118 7.80 15.60 4.92
CA SER A 118 6.56 14.88 5.18
C SER A 118 6.78 13.72 6.15
N SER A 119 5.82 13.52 7.06
CA SER A 119 5.75 12.34 7.92
C SER A 119 5.40 11.08 7.12
N TYR A 120 5.55 9.91 7.76
CA TYR A 120 5.11 8.64 7.20
C TYR A 120 3.64 8.67 6.72
N GLY A 121 3.35 7.98 5.62
CA GLY A 121 2.01 7.86 5.08
C GLY A 121 1.49 9.16 4.47
N THR A 122 2.35 10.07 4.02
CA THR A 122 1.91 11.34 3.41
C THR A 122 2.07 11.29 1.90
N ILE A 123 0.98 11.55 1.19
CA ILE A 123 0.93 11.84 -0.24
C ILE A 123 1.16 13.34 -0.39
N ASN A 124 2.40 13.71 -0.70
CA ASN A 124 2.82 15.07 -0.94
C ASN A 124 3.36 15.18 -2.37
N ILE A 125 2.62 15.85 -3.25
CA ILE A 125 2.99 16.00 -4.66
C ILE A 125 3.94 17.18 -4.92
N ASP A 126 4.15 18.04 -3.92
CA ASP A 126 5.02 19.24 -4.01
C ASP A 126 6.42 18.98 -3.42
N GLN A 127 6.71 17.74 -2.98
CA GLN A 127 8.04 17.36 -2.51
C GLN A 127 9.02 17.13 -3.69
N PRO A 128 10.34 17.27 -3.48
CA PRO A 128 11.33 16.93 -4.49
C PRO A 128 11.25 15.47 -4.93
N LEU A 129 11.49 15.21 -6.21
CA LEU A 129 11.57 13.86 -6.75
C LEU A 129 12.82 13.15 -6.21
N VAL A 130 12.61 11.98 -5.59
CA VAL A 130 13.68 11.09 -5.15
C VAL A 130 13.37 9.68 -5.60
N THR A 131 14.25 9.09 -6.39
CA THR A 131 14.15 7.69 -6.80
C THR A 131 14.79 6.75 -5.77
N ILE A 132 14.39 5.48 -5.79
CA ILE A 132 15.00 4.41 -4.99
C ILE A 132 16.50 4.33 -5.23
N LYS A 133 16.95 4.40 -6.50
CA LYS A 133 18.37 4.31 -6.86
C LYS A 133 19.18 5.50 -6.30
N GLN A 134 18.63 6.71 -6.37
CA GLN A 134 19.25 7.88 -5.75
C GLN A 134 19.36 7.73 -4.24
N MET A 135 18.29 7.29 -3.57
CA MET A 135 18.33 7.04 -2.13
C MET A 135 19.34 5.95 -1.78
N GLU A 136 19.34 4.83 -2.50
CA GLU A 136 20.26 3.72 -2.26
C GLU A 136 21.72 4.18 -2.34
N THR A 137 22.04 4.99 -3.36
CA THR A 137 23.38 5.55 -3.53
C THR A 137 23.80 6.37 -2.32
N LYS A 138 22.94 7.29 -1.87
CA LYS A 138 23.20 8.13 -0.69
C LYS A 138 23.25 7.32 0.61
N TYR A 139 22.37 6.34 0.76
CA TYR A 139 22.32 5.48 1.93
C TYR A 139 23.61 4.68 2.09
N ARG A 140 24.08 4.06 0.99
CA ARG A 140 25.32 3.28 0.97
C ARG A 140 26.58 4.12 1.22
N MET A 141 26.57 5.41 0.85
CA MET A 141 27.67 6.32 1.22
C MET A 141 27.73 6.58 2.74
N ILE A 142 26.59 6.65 3.41
CA ILE A 142 26.49 6.96 4.84
C ILE A 142 26.61 5.69 5.69
N LYS A 143 26.11 4.56 5.18
CA LYS A 143 26.04 3.25 5.86
C LYS A 143 26.60 2.15 4.93
N PRO A 144 27.89 2.18 4.56
CA PRO A 144 28.46 1.23 3.59
C PRO A 144 28.37 -0.23 4.03
N ASP A 145 28.47 -0.49 5.34
CA ASP A 145 28.46 -1.84 5.90
C ASP A 145 27.05 -2.39 6.18
N ARG A 146 26.01 -1.62 5.84
CA ARG A 146 24.61 -2.01 6.06
C ARG A 146 23.91 -2.38 4.77
N GLY A 147 22.83 -3.14 4.94
CA GLY A 147 21.85 -3.36 3.89
C GLY A 147 21.21 -2.05 3.41
N PHE A 148 20.43 -2.09 2.33
CA PHE A 148 19.58 -0.98 1.93
C PHE A 148 18.15 -1.27 2.43
N PRO A 149 17.48 -0.38 3.19
CA PRO A 149 16.23 -0.73 3.86
C PRO A 149 15.18 -1.39 2.94
N PRO A 150 14.84 -0.83 1.76
CA PRO A 150 13.89 -1.46 0.84
C PRO A 150 14.33 -2.78 0.18
N SER A 151 15.60 -3.19 0.27
CA SER A 151 16.09 -4.45 -0.32
C SER A 151 15.54 -5.65 0.43
N ILE A 152 14.94 -6.62 -0.29
CA ILE A 152 14.47 -7.88 0.32
C ILE A 152 15.64 -8.75 0.78
N LYS A 153 16.70 -8.86 -0.04
CA LYS A 153 17.83 -9.76 0.24
C LYS A 153 18.79 -9.23 1.29
N ARG A 154 19.06 -7.93 1.25
CA ARG A 154 20.02 -7.25 2.13
C ARG A 154 19.36 -6.03 2.72
N THR A 155 18.26 -6.23 3.45
CA THR A 155 17.58 -5.16 4.19
C THR A 155 18.46 -4.70 5.36
N ASP A 156 18.42 -3.41 5.69
CA ASP A 156 18.98 -2.93 6.95
C ASP A 156 17.96 -3.15 8.09
N ILE A 157 18.12 -4.25 8.82
CA ILE A 157 17.26 -4.57 9.97
C ILE A 157 17.36 -3.54 11.10
N SER A 158 18.46 -2.76 11.16
CA SER A 158 18.67 -1.73 12.17
C SER A 158 18.10 -0.36 11.79
N PHE A 159 17.47 -0.26 10.61
CA PHE A 159 16.86 0.98 10.14
C PHE A 159 15.79 1.48 11.13
N PRO A 160 15.93 2.70 11.71
CA PRO A 160 15.01 3.20 12.70
C PRO A 160 13.75 3.76 12.01
N PHE A 161 12.88 2.83 11.60
CA PHE A 161 11.68 3.11 10.80
C PHE A 161 10.74 4.14 11.45
N MET A 162 10.66 4.17 12.78
CA MET A 162 9.83 5.14 13.51
C MET A 162 10.21 6.61 13.23
N ILE A 163 11.45 6.86 12.81
CA ILE A 163 11.98 8.20 12.57
C ILE A 163 12.08 8.48 11.07
N TYR A 164 12.58 7.52 10.31
CA TYR A 164 12.95 7.75 8.91
C TYR A 164 11.97 7.17 7.89
N ALA A 165 11.07 6.25 8.29
CA ALA A 165 10.16 5.68 7.32
C ALA A 165 9.22 6.74 6.75
N ARG A 166 9.10 6.79 5.42
CA ARG A 166 8.19 7.72 4.72
C ARG A 166 8.01 7.37 3.25
N ASN A 167 7.05 8.05 2.64
CA ASN A 167 6.77 7.95 1.21
C ASN A 167 7.48 9.08 0.47
N TYR A 168 8.25 8.72 -0.55
CA TYR A 168 8.93 9.65 -1.45
C TYR A 168 8.22 9.67 -2.80
N LEU A 169 7.96 10.86 -3.33
CA LEU A 169 7.56 11.04 -4.72
C LEU A 169 8.78 10.74 -5.60
N SER A 170 8.66 9.85 -6.59
CA SER A 170 9.77 9.53 -7.50
C SER A 170 9.52 9.91 -8.95
N LYS A 171 8.27 9.92 -9.41
CA LYS A 171 7.92 10.25 -10.79
C LYS A 171 6.60 11.00 -10.87
N THR A 172 6.49 11.84 -11.90
CA THR A 172 5.24 12.48 -12.31
C THR A 172 5.05 12.20 -13.80
N TYR A 173 3.85 11.77 -14.18
CA TYR A 173 3.48 11.49 -15.56
C TYR A 173 1.97 11.64 -15.75
N GLU A 174 1.45 11.34 -16.95
CA GLU A 174 0.02 11.41 -17.25
C GLU A 174 -0.55 10.03 -17.55
N ILE A 175 -1.80 9.82 -17.10
CA ILE A 175 -2.62 8.65 -17.44
C ILE A 175 -3.95 9.19 -17.97
N LYS A 176 -4.28 8.87 -19.23
CA LYS A 176 -5.49 9.39 -19.91
C LYS A 176 -5.63 10.92 -19.76
N GLY A 177 -4.55 11.67 -19.98
CA GLY A 177 -4.50 13.14 -19.91
C GLY A 177 -4.62 13.74 -18.49
N ASN A 178 -4.56 12.92 -17.44
CA ASN A 178 -4.62 13.37 -16.06
C ASN A 178 -3.27 13.14 -15.36
N LYS A 179 -2.81 14.11 -14.57
CA LYS A 179 -1.57 13.99 -13.79
C LYS A 179 -1.65 12.82 -12.81
N ALA A 180 -0.59 12.02 -12.79
CA ALA A 180 -0.37 10.88 -11.94
C ALA A 180 1.01 10.99 -11.28
N TYR A 181 1.05 10.67 -9.98
CA TYR A 181 2.21 10.87 -9.12
C TYR A 181 2.60 9.53 -8.50
N GLN A 182 3.81 9.07 -8.79
CA GLN A 182 4.29 7.79 -8.30
C GLN A 182 5.14 7.99 -7.06
N PHE A 183 4.83 7.21 -6.03
CA PHE A 183 5.49 7.19 -4.75
C PHE A 183 6.12 5.82 -4.46
N TRP A 184 7.10 5.80 -3.56
CA TRP A 184 7.66 4.58 -2.97
C TRP A 184 7.94 4.78 -1.48
N THR A 185 8.00 3.67 -0.73
CA THR A 185 8.16 3.70 0.73
C THR A 185 9.58 3.33 1.15
N PHE A 186 10.25 4.28 1.79
CA PHE A 186 11.54 4.05 2.43
C PHE A 186 11.33 3.40 3.80
N ASP A 187 11.30 2.08 3.86
CA ASP A 187 11.21 1.31 5.12
C ASP A 187 11.99 0.00 4.94
N ASN A 188 12.31 -0.68 6.05
CA ASN A 188 12.95 -1.98 6.04
C ASN A 188 11.95 -3.14 6.06
N TRP A 189 12.47 -4.36 5.91
CA TRP A 189 11.71 -5.61 5.92
C TRP A 189 11.71 -6.31 7.28
N ARG A 190 12.12 -5.63 8.37
CA ARG A 190 12.15 -5.99 9.82
C ARG A 190 12.45 -7.44 10.24
N THR A 191 11.76 -8.44 9.72
CA THR A 191 11.89 -9.86 10.08
C THR A 191 11.73 -10.75 8.84
N SER A 192 12.46 -11.86 8.79
CA SER A 192 12.36 -12.87 7.72
C SER A 192 11.19 -13.84 7.91
N ASP A 193 10.77 -14.05 9.15
CA ASP A 193 9.96 -15.23 9.52
C ASP A 193 8.44 -14.98 9.41
N PHE A 194 8.03 -13.72 9.25
CA PHE A 194 6.63 -13.33 9.16
C PHE A 194 6.38 -12.50 7.90
N MET A 195 5.15 -12.58 7.39
CA MET A 195 4.72 -11.73 6.29
C MET A 195 4.84 -10.25 6.66
N ALA A 196 5.64 -9.51 5.90
CA ALA A 196 5.97 -8.10 6.15
C ALA A 196 4.82 -7.12 5.80
N PHE A 197 3.60 -7.35 6.29
CA PHE A 197 2.40 -6.58 5.92
C PHE A 197 2.50 -5.08 6.23
N TYR A 198 3.37 -4.67 7.17
CA TYR A 198 3.68 -3.26 7.43
C TYR A 198 4.32 -2.55 6.23
N ARG A 199 4.92 -3.28 5.27
CA ARG A 199 5.33 -2.73 3.97
C ARG A 199 4.12 -2.24 3.18
N GLY A 200 3.00 -2.95 3.25
CA GLY A 200 1.72 -2.59 2.65
C GLY A 200 1.80 -2.33 1.13
N ILE A 201 1.10 -1.31 0.65
CA ILE A 201 1.30 -0.79 -0.70
C ILE A 201 2.64 -0.04 -0.78
N ASP A 202 3.66 -0.74 -1.25
CA ASP A 202 5.05 -0.31 -1.08
C ASP A 202 5.43 0.82 -2.06
N ARG A 203 4.98 0.67 -3.30
CA ARG A 203 5.04 1.69 -4.35
C ARG A 203 3.65 1.90 -4.89
N PHE A 204 3.26 3.14 -5.15
CA PHE A 204 1.88 3.43 -5.57
C PHE A 204 1.79 4.64 -6.48
N ILE A 205 0.68 4.72 -7.22
CA ILE A 205 0.35 5.86 -8.08
C ILE A 205 -0.86 6.55 -7.48
N TYR A 206 -0.71 7.83 -7.17
CA TYR A 206 -1.81 8.69 -6.75
C TYR A 206 -2.23 9.61 -7.89
N MET A 207 -3.55 9.77 -8.06
CA MET A 207 -4.16 10.76 -8.93
C MET A 207 -5.12 11.61 -8.10
N PRO A 208 -5.00 12.96 -8.13
CA PRO A 208 -5.93 13.85 -7.44
C PRO A 208 -7.38 13.52 -7.77
N ASN A 209 -8.26 13.57 -6.77
CA ASN A 209 -9.69 13.24 -6.86
C ASN A 209 -10.05 11.77 -7.19
N LYS A 210 -9.09 10.94 -7.63
CA LYS A 210 -9.26 9.51 -7.86
C LYS A 210 -8.72 8.68 -6.69
N GLY A 211 -7.62 9.11 -6.08
CA GLY A 211 -6.96 8.39 -5.00
C GLY A 211 -5.78 7.58 -5.53
N ILE A 212 -5.47 6.47 -4.87
CA ILE A 212 -4.46 5.51 -5.30
C ILE A 212 -5.06 4.62 -6.39
N VAL A 213 -4.43 4.64 -7.57
CA VAL A 213 -4.89 3.96 -8.81
C VAL A 213 -3.89 2.93 -9.32
N GLY A 214 -2.81 2.72 -8.59
CA GLY A 214 -1.75 1.79 -8.96
C GLY A 214 -0.90 1.47 -7.75
N GLY A 215 -0.26 0.31 -7.75
CA GLY A 215 0.31 -0.25 -6.54
C GLY A 215 1.25 -1.43 -6.75
N SER A 216 2.05 -1.72 -5.73
CA SER A 216 2.76 -2.98 -5.54
C SER A 216 2.55 -3.49 -4.12
N PHE A 217 2.34 -4.80 -3.98
CA PHE A 217 2.13 -5.49 -2.69
C PHE A 217 3.21 -6.56 -2.51
N ASP A 218 4.47 -6.15 -2.61
CA ASP A 218 5.61 -7.07 -2.72
C ASP A 218 5.72 -8.02 -1.52
N PHE A 219 5.35 -7.56 -0.32
CA PHE A 219 5.33 -8.38 0.88
C PHE A 219 4.40 -9.60 0.76
N TYR A 220 3.29 -9.43 0.03
CA TYR A 220 2.26 -10.46 -0.10
C TYR A 220 2.72 -11.56 -1.06
N PHE A 221 3.34 -11.15 -2.17
CA PHE A 221 3.80 -12.06 -3.21
C PHE A 221 5.20 -12.64 -2.97
N SER A 222 5.99 -12.04 -2.08
CA SER A 222 7.28 -12.61 -1.64
C SER A 222 7.13 -13.63 -0.51
N PHE A 223 6.01 -13.62 0.22
CA PHE A 223 5.77 -14.56 1.30
C PHE A 223 5.54 -15.98 0.73
N ASN A 224 6.47 -16.90 1.02
CA ASN A 224 6.53 -18.26 0.46
C ASN A 224 6.71 -18.34 -1.07
N SER A 225 7.38 -17.35 -1.66
CA SER A 225 7.66 -17.34 -3.11
C SER A 225 8.88 -18.18 -3.51
N SER A 226 8.94 -18.56 -4.78
CA SER A 226 10.15 -19.14 -5.37
C SER A 226 11.30 -18.12 -5.41
N SER A 227 12.53 -18.62 -5.48
CA SER A 227 13.73 -17.78 -5.60
C SER A 227 13.71 -16.91 -6.87
N ASP A 228 13.08 -17.37 -7.95
CA ASP A 228 12.96 -16.60 -9.19
C ASP A 228 11.95 -15.47 -9.07
N LEU A 229 10.80 -15.69 -8.40
CA LEU A 229 9.86 -14.61 -8.10
C LEU A 229 10.50 -13.55 -7.19
N LEU A 230 11.32 -13.95 -6.21
CA LEU A 230 12.06 -12.98 -5.39
C LEU A 230 13.01 -12.10 -6.20
N LYS A 231 13.69 -12.64 -7.22
CA LYS A 231 14.55 -11.85 -8.13
C LYS A 231 13.73 -10.85 -8.95
N ILE A 232 12.56 -11.28 -9.45
CA ILE A 232 11.63 -10.41 -10.17
C ILE A 232 11.16 -9.27 -9.27
N ILE A 233 10.75 -9.58 -8.03
CA ILE A 233 10.29 -8.59 -7.05
C ILE A 233 11.42 -7.60 -6.71
N GLU A 234 12.64 -8.08 -6.47
CA GLU A 234 13.80 -7.22 -6.20
C GLU A 234 14.08 -6.25 -7.37
N ASN A 235 14.03 -6.75 -8.61
CA ASN A 235 14.17 -5.92 -9.79
C ASN A 235 13.01 -4.93 -9.96
N ASN A 236 11.78 -5.32 -9.60
CA ASN A 236 10.63 -4.43 -9.61
C ASN A 236 10.76 -3.31 -8.58
N ILE A 237 11.31 -3.61 -7.39
CA ILE A 237 11.61 -2.61 -6.35
C ILE A 237 12.60 -1.59 -6.88
N ILE A 238 13.77 -2.02 -7.33
CA ILE A 238 14.84 -1.09 -7.75
C ILE A 238 14.45 -0.24 -8.97
N ASN A 239 13.60 -0.75 -9.85
CA ASN A 239 13.11 -0.01 -11.01
C ASN A 239 11.75 0.68 -10.79
N GLU A 240 11.25 0.63 -9.55
CA GLU A 240 9.99 1.24 -9.14
C GLU A 240 8.80 0.83 -10.02
N LYS A 241 8.69 -0.45 -10.37
CA LYS A 241 7.56 -0.97 -11.15
C LYS A 241 6.32 -1.11 -10.26
N VAL A 242 5.17 -0.80 -10.83
CA VAL A 242 3.86 -0.82 -10.18
C VAL A 242 2.80 -1.33 -11.16
N MET A 243 1.74 -1.94 -10.62
CA MET A 243 0.53 -2.22 -11.39
C MET A 243 -0.26 -0.91 -11.57
N ILE A 244 -0.96 -0.78 -12.69
CA ILE A 244 -1.89 0.33 -12.97
C ILE A 244 -3.29 -0.25 -13.08
N ALA A 245 -4.28 0.48 -12.55
CA ALA A 245 -5.69 0.12 -12.59
C ALA A 245 -6.17 -0.22 -14.01
N GLU A 246 -6.87 -1.35 -14.16
CA GLU A 246 -7.45 -1.79 -15.43
C GLU A 246 -8.43 -0.75 -15.99
N GLU A 247 -9.14 -0.02 -15.13
CA GLU A 247 -10.07 1.04 -15.51
C GLU A 247 -9.36 2.25 -16.19
N LEU A 248 -8.03 2.35 -16.02
CA LEU A 248 -7.20 3.43 -16.54
C LEU A 248 -6.27 3.00 -17.68
N LYS A 249 -6.28 1.71 -18.06
CA LYS A 249 -5.62 1.23 -19.27
C LYS A 249 -6.40 1.61 -20.53
#